data_AF-A0AAW2WAX6-F1
#
_entry.id   AF-A0AAW2WAX6-F1
#
_cell.length_a   1.000
_cell.length_b   1.000
_cell.length_c   1.000
_cell.angle_alpha   90.00
_cell.angle_beta   90.00
_cell.angle_gamma   90.00
#
_symmetry.space_group_name_H-M   'P 1'
#
loop_
_entity.id
_entity.type
_entity.pdbx_description
1 polymer ?
#
loop_
_entity_poly.entity_id
_entity_poly.type
_entity_poly.pdbx_seq_one_letter_code
_entity_poly.pdbx_strand_id
1 'polypeptide(L)'
;MDRRVVYGPRDGTVLSQQLQHRSDDISDGDFDVVLQAKRADGVFWNYFKDHDLHVRVLVILHQIEFYGVYRCGQIVYDCHLITALVKRWRPETHTFHFRVGEATITLQDVQIIGALPIDGEPVTGLDIERSTSEWQSYCQTYLGFLPDDETFKGSRLHTYAIMNFIKTVKITHDTPCPTVLQYTRCIAMLLL
;
A
#
# COMPACT_ATOMS: atom_id res chain seq x y z
N MET A 1 26.22 22.27 -19.31
CA MET A 1 24.84 21.80 -19.53
C MET A 1 24.47 20.98 -18.31
N ASP A 2 23.63 21.56 -17.46
CA ASP A 2 23.23 20.96 -16.20
C ASP A 2 22.23 19.83 -16.50
N ARG A 3 22.72 18.58 -16.54
CA ARG A 3 21.85 17.41 -16.66
C ARG A 3 21.27 17.16 -15.29
N ARG A 4 20.13 17.78 -14.99
CA ARG A 4 19.30 17.36 -13.86
C ARG A 4 19.00 15.88 -14.05
N VAL A 5 19.54 15.05 -13.16
CA VAL A 5 19.31 13.62 -13.21
C VAL A 5 17.84 13.38 -12.84
N VAL A 6 17.09 12.78 -13.75
CA VAL A 6 15.66 12.51 -13.55
C VAL A 6 15.53 11.24 -12.71
N TYR A 7 15.09 11.38 -11.46
CA TYR A 7 14.87 10.26 -10.53
C TYR A 7 13.41 9.83 -10.54
N GLY A 8 13.01 9.09 -11.56
CA GLY A 8 11.62 8.62 -11.71
C GLY A 8 11.35 8.08 -13.11
N PRO A 9 10.13 7.57 -13.38
CA PRO A 9 9.75 7.16 -14.72
C PRO A 9 9.86 8.36 -15.67
N ARG A 10 10.49 8.13 -16.82
CA ARG A 10 10.64 9.14 -17.89
C ARG A 10 9.31 9.55 -18.48
N ASP A 11 8.33 8.65 -18.38
CA ASP A 11 6.95 8.91 -18.72
C ASP A 11 6.19 9.30 -17.44
N GLY A 12 5.87 10.59 -17.33
CA GLY A 12 5.13 11.15 -16.20
C GLY A 12 3.67 10.68 -16.11
N THR A 13 3.16 9.97 -17.13
CA THR A 13 1.82 9.36 -17.08
C THR A 13 1.78 8.13 -16.17
N VAL A 14 2.93 7.47 -15.94
CA VAL A 14 3.03 6.25 -15.12
C VAL A 14 3.11 6.58 -13.62
N LEU A 15 3.75 7.71 -13.26
CA LEU A 15 3.82 8.19 -11.88
C LEU A 15 3.42 9.66 -11.80
N SER A 16 2.11 9.89 -11.84
CA SER A 16 1.50 11.23 -11.89
C SER A 16 1.77 12.12 -10.67
N GLN A 17 2.31 11.56 -9.58
CA GLN A 17 2.71 12.30 -8.37
C GLN A 17 4.22 12.50 -8.25
N GLN A 18 5.00 12.26 -9.32
CA GLN A 18 6.48 12.40 -9.29
C GLN A 18 6.94 13.76 -8.73
N LEU A 19 6.30 14.86 -9.13
CA LEU A 19 6.63 16.22 -8.66
C LEU A 19 6.40 16.46 -7.16
N GLN A 20 5.61 15.59 -6.51
CA GLN A 20 5.37 15.61 -5.06
C GLN A 20 6.05 14.40 -4.37
N HIS A 21 6.71 13.55 -5.16
CA HIS A 21 7.35 12.34 -4.69
C HIS A 21 8.77 12.68 -4.23
N ARG A 22 9.14 12.23 -3.03
CA ARG A 22 10.45 12.56 -2.43
C ARG A 22 11.67 12.04 -3.21
N SER A 23 11.48 11.24 -4.26
CA SER A 23 12.58 10.93 -5.18
C SER A 23 13.08 12.17 -5.93
N ASP A 24 12.24 13.19 -6.13
CA ASP A 24 12.71 14.47 -6.67
C ASP A 24 13.66 15.16 -5.66
N ASP A 25 13.40 15.07 -4.35
CA ASP A 25 14.27 15.62 -3.30
C ASP A 25 15.65 14.92 -3.23
N ILE A 26 15.75 13.67 -3.72
CA ILE A 26 17.04 12.94 -3.83
C ILE A 26 17.98 13.68 -4.79
N SER A 27 17.46 14.47 -5.74
CA SER A 27 18.30 15.24 -6.67
C SER A 27 19.00 16.44 -6.09
N ASP A 28 18.37 17.11 -5.13
CA ASP A 28 18.86 18.38 -4.61
C ASP A 28 19.80 18.19 -3.39
N GLY A 29 20.05 16.95 -2.98
CA GLY A 29 21.15 16.59 -2.07
C GLY A 29 20.93 16.96 -0.60
N ASP A 30 19.77 17.49 -0.21
CA ASP A 30 19.43 17.73 1.19
C ASP A 30 19.04 16.44 1.89
N PHE A 31 20.05 15.60 2.13
CA PHE A 31 19.91 14.35 2.84
C PHE A 31 19.97 14.51 4.36
N ASP A 32 20.03 15.74 4.89
CA ASP A 32 20.10 15.97 6.34
C ASP A 32 18.76 15.75 7.05
N VAL A 33 17.68 15.61 6.27
CA VAL A 33 16.35 15.27 6.77
C VAL A 33 16.17 13.74 6.86
N VAL A 34 15.81 13.25 8.06
CA VAL A 34 15.44 11.83 8.24
C VAL A 34 14.10 11.56 7.55
N LEU A 35 14.07 10.54 6.70
CA LEU A 35 12.85 10.09 6.04
C LEU A 35 11.86 9.57 7.07
N GLN A 36 10.78 10.31 7.32
CA GLN A 36 9.62 9.77 7.99
C GLN A 36 8.85 8.86 7.03
N ALA A 37 8.81 7.56 7.33
CA ALA A 37 7.87 6.65 6.70
C ALA A 37 6.49 6.83 7.35
N LYS A 38 5.45 6.90 6.52
CA LYS A 38 4.05 6.95 6.96
C LYS A 38 3.44 5.56 6.76
N ARG A 39 2.73 5.07 7.77
CA ARG A 39 1.90 3.86 7.67
C ARG A 39 0.44 4.19 7.93
N ALA A 40 -0.45 3.49 7.23
CA ALA A 40 -1.89 3.57 7.46
C ALA A 40 -2.44 2.33 8.20
N ASP A 41 -1.64 1.25 8.34
CA ASP A 41 -2.06 -0.05 8.86
C ASP A 41 -1.86 -0.22 10.39
N GLY A 42 -1.30 0.76 11.08
CA GLY A 42 -1.05 0.66 12.53
C GLY A 42 -2.34 0.44 13.34
N VAL A 43 -3.44 1.07 12.93
CA VAL A 43 -4.77 0.87 13.54
C VAL A 43 -5.30 -0.53 13.26
N PHE A 44 -5.06 -1.05 12.06
CA PHE A 44 -5.44 -2.41 11.65
C PHE A 44 -4.72 -3.45 12.51
N TRP A 45 -3.38 -3.41 12.58
CA TRP A 45 -2.61 -4.38 13.34
C TRP A 45 -2.89 -4.32 14.84
N ASN A 46 -3.14 -3.13 15.39
CA ASN A 46 -3.52 -3.00 16.80
C ASN A 46 -4.88 -3.66 17.09
N TYR A 47 -5.83 -3.59 16.15
CA TYR A 47 -7.14 -4.24 16.31
C TYR A 47 -7.03 -5.77 16.19
N PHE A 48 -6.34 -6.26 15.16
CA PHE A 48 -6.19 -7.70 14.88
C PHE A 48 -5.15 -8.41 15.76
N LYS A 49 -4.52 -7.72 16.73
CA LYS A 49 -3.75 -8.37 17.80
C LYS A 49 -4.63 -9.23 18.71
N ASP A 50 -5.84 -8.74 18.98
CA ASP A 50 -6.79 -9.37 19.91
C ASP A 50 -8.01 -9.98 19.21
N HIS A 51 -8.06 -9.91 17.87
CA HIS A 51 -9.18 -10.38 17.06
C HIS A 51 -8.65 -11.21 15.90
N ASP A 52 -8.86 -12.53 15.93
CA ASP A 52 -8.44 -13.37 14.82
C ASP A 52 -9.36 -13.22 13.60
N LEU A 53 -8.77 -13.25 12.41
CA LEU A 53 -9.55 -13.34 11.18
C LEU A 53 -10.20 -14.72 11.08
N HIS A 54 -11.50 -14.72 10.79
CA HIS A 54 -12.24 -15.96 10.57
C HIS A 54 -11.65 -16.77 9.41
N VAL A 55 -11.61 -18.10 9.53
CA VAL A 55 -10.99 -19.02 8.53
C VAL A 55 -11.47 -18.77 7.10
N ARG A 56 -12.75 -18.42 6.92
CA ARG A 56 -13.32 -18.11 5.60
C ARG A 56 -12.70 -16.87 4.94
N VAL A 57 -12.33 -15.86 5.75
CA VAL A 57 -11.59 -14.69 5.27
C VAL A 57 -10.17 -15.09 4.89
N LEU A 58 -9.50 -15.91 5.71
CA LEU A 58 -8.15 -16.40 5.42
C LEU A 58 -8.09 -17.20 4.12
N VAL A 59 -9.09 -18.04 3.84
CA VAL A 59 -9.20 -18.79 2.58
C VAL A 59 -9.27 -17.85 1.39
N ILE A 60 -10.11 -16.81 1.45
CA ILE A 60 -10.23 -15.85 0.35
C ILE A 60 -8.95 -15.01 0.22
N LEU A 61 -8.34 -14.56 1.32
CA LEU A 61 -7.04 -13.86 1.29
C LEU A 61 -5.96 -14.71 0.60
N HIS A 62 -5.98 -16.03 0.79
CA HIS A 62 -5.06 -16.92 0.10
C HIS A 62 -5.37 -17.01 -1.39
N GLN A 63 -6.65 -17.03 -1.78
CA GLN A 63 -7.06 -17.07 -3.18
C GLN A 63 -6.72 -15.80 -3.96
N ILE A 64 -6.74 -14.64 -3.29
CA ILE A 64 -6.35 -13.35 -3.89
C ILE A 64 -4.88 -13.01 -3.65
N GLU A 65 -4.09 -13.95 -3.11
CA GLU A 65 -2.64 -13.81 -2.87
C GLU A 65 -2.24 -12.70 -1.87
N PHE A 66 -3.17 -12.26 -1.02
CA PHE A 66 -2.89 -11.32 0.09
C PHE A 66 -2.56 -12.02 1.41
N TYR A 67 -2.71 -13.35 1.48
CA TYR A 67 -2.45 -14.09 2.71
C TYR A 67 -1.01 -13.96 3.19
N GLY A 68 -0.02 -13.95 2.30
CA GLY A 68 1.36 -13.82 2.75
C GLY A 68 1.70 -12.43 3.30
N VAL A 69 1.11 -11.35 2.77
CA VAL A 69 1.19 -10.00 3.39
C VAL A 69 0.62 -10.03 4.79
N TYR A 70 -0.57 -10.62 4.95
CA TYR A 70 -1.17 -10.80 6.28
C TYR A 70 -0.25 -11.59 7.22
N ARG A 71 0.43 -12.63 6.72
CA ARG A 71 1.37 -13.45 7.50
C ARG A 71 2.69 -12.78 7.81
N CYS A 72 3.14 -11.82 7.00
CA CYS A 72 4.29 -10.98 7.31
C CYS A 72 4.03 -10.12 8.55
N GLY A 73 2.76 -9.80 8.82
CA GLY A 73 2.36 -9.07 10.00
C GLY A 73 2.81 -7.60 9.98
N GLN A 74 2.81 -7.00 11.16
CA GLN A 74 3.29 -5.63 11.32
C GLN A 74 4.81 -5.55 11.17
N ILE A 75 5.29 -5.04 10.04
CA ILE A 75 6.72 -4.82 9.82
C ILE A 75 7.18 -3.57 10.60
N VAL A 76 8.12 -3.77 11.51
CA VAL A 76 8.82 -2.68 12.19
C VAL A 76 9.94 -2.20 11.27
N TYR A 77 9.99 -0.88 11.02
CA TYR A 77 11.09 -0.27 10.29
C TYR A 77 11.84 0.75 11.15
N ASP A 78 13.09 0.98 10.79
CA ASP A 78 13.90 2.06 11.34
C ASP A 78 14.05 3.15 10.26
N CYS A 79 13.44 4.31 10.50
CA CYS A 79 13.54 5.47 9.61
C CYS A 79 14.99 5.91 9.35
N HIS A 80 15.88 5.77 10.33
CA HIS A 80 17.30 6.08 10.16
C HIS A 80 17.99 5.07 9.26
N LEU A 81 17.68 3.78 9.43
CA LEU A 81 18.20 2.73 8.55
C LEU A 81 17.72 2.93 7.11
N ILE A 82 16.41 3.16 6.92
CA ILE A 82 15.85 3.47 5.59
C ILE A 82 16.53 4.71 4.99
N THR A 83 16.69 5.78 5.77
CA THR A 83 17.38 6.99 5.31
C THR A 83 18.81 6.69 4.91
N ALA A 84 19.55 5.92 5.70
CA ALA A 84 20.93 5.53 5.38
C ALA A 84 21.02 4.67 4.11
N LEU A 85 20.02 3.81 3.85
CA LEU A 85 19.90 3.06 2.60
C LEU A 85 19.63 3.99 1.43
N VAL A 86 18.67 4.90 1.54
CA VAL A 86 18.36 5.86 0.46
C VAL A 86 19.56 6.74 0.12
N LYS A 87 20.36 7.19 1.11
CA LYS A 87 21.63 7.91 0.88
C LYS A 87 22.67 7.10 0.09
N ARG A 88 22.54 5.78 0.05
CA ARG A 88 23.44 4.85 -0.66
C ARG A 88 22.86 4.39 -1.99
N TRP A 89 21.64 4.80 -2.35
CA TRP A 89 21.03 4.50 -3.63
C TRP A 89 21.83 5.16 -4.76
N ARG A 90 22.23 4.36 -5.75
CA ARG A 90 22.79 4.81 -7.01
C ARG A 90 21.75 4.66 -8.11
N PRO A 91 21.16 5.77 -8.54
CA PRO A 91 20.08 5.77 -9.52
C PRO A 91 20.55 5.35 -10.92
N GLU A 92 21.85 5.48 -11.24
CA GLU A 92 22.42 5.07 -12.52
C GLU A 92 22.37 3.55 -12.72
N THR A 93 22.56 2.79 -11.63
CA THR A 93 22.58 1.31 -11.63
C THR A 93 21.34 0.70 -10.96
N HIS A 94 20.48 1.53 -10.38
CA HIS A 94 19.35 1.11 -9.55
C HIS A 94 19.78 0.15 -8.42
N THR A 95 20.91 0.45 -7.76
CA THR A 95 21.45 -0.37 -6.67
C THR A 95 21.85 0.47 -5.46
N PHE A 96 21.84 -0.15 -4.28
CA PHE A 96 22.44 0.37 -3.07
C PHE A 96 23.93 0.04 -3.02
N HIS A 97 24.78 1.05 -2.81
CA HIS A 97 26.22 0.85 -2.64
C HIS A 97 26.62 0.71 -1.18
N PHE A 98 27.15 -0.46 -0.82
CA PHE A 98 27.73 -0.75 0.48
C PHE A 98 29.26 -0.87 0.38
N ARG A 99 29.94 -0.86 1.53
CA ARG A 99 31.41 -1.08 1.58
C ARG A 99 31.83 -2.45 1.04
N VAL A 100 30.91 -3.41 1.05
CA VAL A 100 31.15 -4.83 0.69
C VAL A 100 30.64 -5.19 -0.70
N GLY A 101 30.01 -4.25 -1.42
CA GLY A 101 29.43 -4.50 -2.73
C GLY A 101 28.14 -3.72 -2.98
N GLU A 102 27.44 -4.08 -4.05
CA GLU A 102 26.17 -3.49 -4.46
C GLU A 102 25.01 -4.46 -4.20
N ALA A 103 23.83 -3.94 -3.90
CA ALA A 103 22.61 -4.75 -3.83
C ALA A 103 21.44 -4.01 -4.51
N THR A 104 20.59 -4.72 -5.21
CA THR A 104 19.35 -4.17 -5.77
C THR A 104 18.13 -4.82 -5.11
N ILE A 105 16.97 -4.18 -5.21
CA ILE A 105 15.68 -4.78 -4.85
C ILE A 105 14.91 -4.97 -6.14
N THR A 106 14.63 -6.22 -6.49
CA THR A 106 13.85 -6.59 -7.67
C THR A 106 12.38 -6.78 -7.30
N LEU A 107 11.48 -6.74 -8.29
CA LEU A 107 10.09 -7.13 -8.08
C LEU A 107 9.98 -8.57 -7.59
N GLN A 108 10.89 -9.45 -8.01
CA GLN A 108 10.95 -10.84 -7.55
C GLN A 108 11.27 -10.92 -6.04
N ASP A 109 12.15 -10.05 -5.53
CA ASP A 109 12.39 -9.93 -4.09
C ASP A 109 11.12 -9.46 -3.36
N VAL A 110 10.38 -8.50 -3.92
CA VAL A 110 9.10 -8.03 -3.35
C VAL A 110 8.05 -9.15 -3.34
N GLN A 111 7.96 -9.94 -4.40
CA GLN A 111 7.09 -11.12 -4.47
C GLN A 111 7.49 -12.14 -3.41
N ILE A 112 8.78 -12.45 -3.27
CA ILE A 112 9.23 -13.48 -2.31
C ILE A 112 9.03 -13.00 -0.87
N ILE A 113 9.38 -11.75 -0.56
CA ILE A 113 9.30 -11.19 0.80
C ILE A 113 7.85 -10.92 1.19
N GLY A 114 7.07 -10.31 0.31
CA GLY A 114 5.69 -9.90 0.59
C GLY A 114 4.63 -10.94 0.21
N ALA A 115 5.00 -11.97 -0.54
CA ALA A 115 4.08 -12.90 -1.20
C ALA A 115 3.00 -12.21 -2.05
N LEU A 116 3.30 -11.02 -2.58
CA LEU A 116 2.39 -10.25 -3.40
C LEU A 116 2.50 -10.67 -4.88
N PRO A 117 1.38 -10.76 -5.61
CA PRO A 117 1.43 -10.90 -7.05
C PRO A 117 2.15 -9.71 -7.67
N ILE A 118 3.12 -10.00 -8.53
CA ILE A 118 3.83 -8.99 -9.34
C ILE A 118 3.50 -9.11 -10.84
N ASP A 119 2.80 -10.16 -11.22
CA ASP A 119 2.35 -10.39 -12.59
C ASP A 119 0.97 -9.76 -12.81
N GLY A 120 0.77 -9.15 -13.99
CA GLY A 120 -0.50 -8.55 -14.39
C GLY A 120 -0.37 -7.06 -14.76
N GLU A 121 -1.52 -6.46 -15.06
CA GLU A 121 -1.59 -5.04 -15.40
C GLU A 121 -1.33 -4.17 -14.16
N PRO A 122 -0.44 -3.17 -14.25
CA PRO A 122 -0.15 -2.30 -13.13
C PRO A 122 -1.38 -1.46 -12.78
N VAL A 123 -1.77 -1.48 -11.50
CA VAL A 123 -2.82 -0.60 -10.99
C VAL A 123 -2.18 0.73 -10.60
N THR A 124 -2.15 1.66 -11.55
CA THR A 124 -1.52 2.99 -11.38
C THR A 124 -2.51 4.12 -11.61
N GLY A 125 -2.22 5.27 -10.98
CA GLY A 125 -2.93 6.52 -11.21
C GLY A 125 -4.05 6.80 -10.20
N LEU A 126 -4.44 8.07 -10.16
CA LEU A 126 -5.67 8.49 -9.49
C LEU A 126 -6.74 8.59 -10.56
N ASP A 127 -7.86 7.92 -10.35
CA ASP A 127 -9.05 8.22 -11.12
C ASP A 127 -9.58 9.58 -10.67
N ILE A 128 -9.68 10.50 -11.62
CA ILE A 128 -10.17 11.87 -11.43
C ILE A 128 -11.49 12.12 -12.17
N GLU A 129 -11.99 11.12 -12.89
CA GLU A 129 -13.19 11.24 -13.71
C GLU A 129 -14.45 10.91 -12.91
N ARG A 130 -14.35 9.95 -11.99
CA ARG A 130 -15.48 9.54 -11.15
C ARG A 130 -15.78 10.55 -10.05
N SER A 131 -17.07 10.82 -9.89
CA SER A 131 -17.63 11.59 -8.78
C SER A 131 -17.58 10.82 -7.45
N THR A 132 -17.71 11.55 -6.34
CA THR A 132 -17.79 10.95 -4.99
C THR A 132 -18.94 9.94 -4.88
N SER A 133 -20.10 10.22 -5.48
CA SER A 133 -21.27 9.33 -5.44
C SER A 133 -21.04 8.02 -6.18
N GLU A 134 -20.31 8.05 -7.28
CA GLU A 134 -19.87 6.83 -7.97
C GLU A 134 -18.91 6.04 -7.08
N TRP A 135 -17.93 6.69 -6.44
CA TRP A 135 -17.04 6.01 -5.49
C TRP A 135 -17.78 5.38 -4.31
N GLN A 136 -18.79 6.05 -3.79
CA GLN A 136 -19.67 5.52 -2.76
C GLN A 136 -20.41 4.27 -3.23
N SER A 137 -20.95 4.28 -4.45
CA SER A 137 -21.61 3.12 -5.06
C SER A 137 -20.65 1.94 -5.23
N TYR A 138 -19.40 2.20 -5.63
CA TYR A 138 -18.35 1.19 -5.70
C TYR A 138 -18.02 0.62 -4.32
N CYS A 139 -17.89 1.46 -3.29
CA CYS A 139 -17.68 0.99 -1.92
C CYS A 139 -18.84 0.12 -1.45
N GLN A 140 -20.10 0.51 -1.71
CA GLN A 140 -21.26 -0.29 -1.34
C GLN A 140 -21.27 -1.65 -2.05
N THR A 141 -20.91 -1.67 -3.33
CA THR A 141 -20.90 -2.89 -4.16
C THR A 141 -19.77 -3.84 -3.74
N TYR A 142 -18.55 -3.32 -3.63
CA TYR A 142 -17.34 -4.15 -3.48
C TYR A 142 -16.87 -4.31 -2.03
N LEU A 143 -17.15 -3.35 -1.15
CA LEU A 143 -16.77 -3.33 0.26
C LEU A 143 -17.96 -3.55 1.20
N GLY A 144 -19.20 -3.42 0.71
CA GLY A 144 -20.40 -3.71 1.48
C GLY A 144 -20.90 -2.58 2.37
N PHE A 145 -20.30 -1.38 2.28
CA PHE A 145 -20.74 -0.20 3.03
C PHE A 145 -20.74 1.07 2.17
N LEU A 146 -21.63 2.00 2.49
CA LEU A 146 -21.74 3.31 1.87
C LEU A 146 -21.01 4.35 2.74
N PRO A 147 -19.84 4.87 2.33
CA PRO A 147 -19.11 5.88 3.09
C PRO A 147 -19.76 7.26 2.93
N ASP A 148 -19.70 8.10 3.97
CA ASP A 148 -20.13 9.50 3.87
C ASP A 148 -19.16 10.34 3.04
N ASP A 149 -19.62 11.46 2.49
CA ASP A 149 -18.82 12.38 1.67
C ASP A 149 -17.53 12.82 2.37
N GLU A 150 -17.60 13.07 3.69
CA GLU A 150 -16.47 13.51 4.52
C GLU A 150 -15.37 12.45 4.66
N THR A 151 -15.69 11.17 4.40
CA THR A 151 -14.72 10.08 4.45
C THR A 151 -13.86 9.99 3.19
N PHE A 152 -14.12 10.84 2.20
CA PHE A 152 -13.31 10.97 0.99
C PHE A 152 -12.45 12.23 1.00
N LYS A 153 -11.25 12.12 0.42
CA LYS A 153 -10.42 13.26 0.03
C LYS A 153 -10.11 13.16 -1.46
N GLY A 154 -11.01 13.71 -2.29
CA GLY A 154 -11.03 13.41 -3.73
C GLY A 154 -11.40 11.95 -3.96
N SER A 155 -10.67 11.23 -4.81
CA SER A 155 -10.86 9.79 -5.04
C SER A 155 -10.20 8.88 -3.98
N ARG A 156 -9.73 9.44 -2.86
CA ARG A 156 -9.09 8.68 -1.77
C ARG A 156 -10.09 8.42 -0.65
N LEU A 157 -10.36 7.15 -0.37
CA LEU A 157 -11.11 6.72 0.81
C LEU A 157 -10.19 6.68 2.04
N HIS A 158 -10.61 7.29 3.15
CA HIS A 158 -9.82 7.22 4.38
C HIS A 158 -9.90 5.81 5.00
N THR A 159 -8.75 5.27 5.42
CA THR A 159 -8.66 3.92 6.01
C THR A 159 -9.46 3.76 7.30
N TYR A 160 -9.69 4.85 8.06
CA TYR A 160 -10.53 4.80 9.26
C TYR A 160 -11.99 4.40 8.95
N ALA A 161 -12.50 4.76 7.76
CA ALA A 161 -13.87 4.42 7.36
C ALA A 161 -14.01 2.90 7.19
N ILE A 162 -13.04 2.27 6.53
CA ILE A 162 -12.97 0.81 6.37
C ILE A 162 -12.81 0.14 7.74
N MET A 163 -11.94 0.66 8.62
CA MET A 163 -11.76 0.13 9.97
C MET A 163 -13.02 0.22 10.82
N ASN A 164 -13.77 1.33 10.74
CA ASN A 164 -15.02 1.49 11.46
C ASN A 164 -16.07 0.47 10.99
N PHE A 165 -16.17 0.25 9.68
CA PHE A 165 -17.04 -0.80 9.12
C PHE A 165 -16.62 -2.21 9.57
N ILE A 166 -15.33 -2.56 9.50
CA ILE A 166 -14.84 -3.87 9.94
C ILE A 166 -15.22 -4.16 11.39
N LYS A 167 -15.12 -3.16 12.28
CA LYS A 167 -15.46 -3.30 13.69
C LYS A 167 -16.94 -3.58 13.96
N THR A 168 -17.85 -3.25 13.03
CA THR A 168 -19.29 -3.50 13.18
C THR A 168 -19.72 -4.86 12.64
N VAL A 169 -18.87 -5.51 11.83
CA VAL A 169 -19.20 -6.78 11.16
C VAL A 169 -18.50 -7.95 11.84
N LYS A 170 -19.28 -8.92 12.31
CA LYS A 170 -18.76 -10.20 12.82
C LYS A 170 -18.94 -11.31 11.79
N ILE A 171 -17.82 -11.84 11.28
CA ILE A 171 -17.83 -12.97 10.36
C ILE A 171 -17.98 -14.29 11.13
N THR A 172 -18.91 -15.14 10.68
CA THR A 172 -19.20 -16.47 11.22
C THR A 172 -19.24 -17.52 10.10
N HIS A 173 -19.44 -18.78 10.46
CA HIS A 173 -19.63 -19.87 9.51
C HIS A 173 -20.86 -19.66 8.62
N ASP A 174 -21.92 -19.04 9.14
CA ASP A 174 -23.20 -18.86 8.43
C ASP A 174 -23.29 -17.54 7.64
N THR A 175 -22.28 -16.65 7.76
CA THR A 175 -22.28 -15.38 7.02
C THR A 175 -22.37 -15.63 5.50
N PRO A 176 -23.21 -14.92 4.74
CA PRO A 176 -23.31 -15.10 3.30
C PRO A 176 -21.96 -14.89 2.59
N CYS A 177 -21.66 -15.72 1.59
CA CYS A 177 -20.40 -15.61 0.84
C CYS A 177 -20.11 -14.20 0.27
N PRO A 178 -21.09 -13.46 -0.29
CA PRO A 178 -20.86 -12.09 -0.75
C PRO A 178 -20.35 -11.16 0.35
N THR A 179 -20.91 -11.26 1.56
CA THR A 179 -20.49 -10.45 2.71
C THR A 179 -19.08 -10.81 3.17
N VAL A 180 -18.72 -12.10 3.19
CA VAL A 180 -17.34 -12.51 3.52
C VAL A 180 -16.35 -12.00 2.47
N LEU A 181 -16.72 -12.01 1.18
CA LEU A 181 -15.88 -11.47 0.12
C LEU A 181 -15.70 -9.95 0.24
N GLN A 182 -16.78 -9.21 0.48
CA GLN A 182 -16.73 -7.76 0.72
C GLN A 182 -15.85 -7.42 1.93
N TYR A 183 -16.06 -8.11 3.05
CA TYR A 183 -15.21 -7.98 4.24
C TYR A 183 -13.74 -8.30 3.92
N THR A 184 -13.47 -9.36 3.15
CA THR A 184 -12.10 -9.73 2.78
C THR A 184 -11.42 -8.67 1.91
N ARG A 185 -12.16 -8.03 1.00
CA ARG A 185 -11.65 -6.90 0.20
C ARG A 185 -11.28 -5.71 1.08
N CYS A 186 -12.10 -5.40 2.10
CA CYS A 186 -11.76 -4.39 3.10
C CYS A 186 -10.45 -4.72 3.81
N ILE A 187 -10.24 -5.98 4.20
CA ILE A 187 -8.99 -6.43 4.82
C ILE A 187 -7.81 -6.28 3.86
N ALA A 188 -7.95 -6.73 2.61
CA ALA A 188 -6.89 -6.63 1.60
C ALA A 188 -6.47 -5.17 1.35
N MET A 189 -7.42 -4.24 1.29
CA MET A 189 -7.13 -2.81 1.15
C MET A 189 -6.37 -2.20 2.33
N LEU A 190 -6.53 -2.75 3.54
CA LEU A 190 -5.83 -2.26 4.74
C LEU A 190 -4.45 -2.90 4.95
N LEU A 191 -4.14 -3.94 4.18
CA LEU A 191 -2.83 -4.59 4.14
C LEU A 191 -1.84 -3.89 3.17
N LEU A 192 -2.34 -2.98 2.32
CA LEU A 192 -1.56 -2.14 1.39
C LEU A 192 -1.28 -0.75 2.01
#